data_AF-A0A935W327-F1
#
_entry.id   AF-A0A935W327-F1
#
_cell.length_a   1.000
_cell.length_b   1.000
_cell.length_c   1.000
_cell.angle_alpha   90.00
_cell.angle_beta   90.00
_cell.angle_gamma   90.00
#
_symmetry.space_group_name_H-M   'P 1'
#
loop_
_entity.id
_entity.type
_entity.pdbx_description
1 polymer ?
#
loop_
_entity_poly.entity_id
_entity_poly.type
_entity_poly.pdbx_seq_one_letter_code
_entity_poly.pdbx_strand_id
1 'polypeptide(L)'
;MIDGGWKSDRQRGIATGATWSKENQPLHDLMQPKFFAMLRSDAYDDAAWYATELYKQFREPAELDDIMFTGVRISQDVVSAIGLHRNLGRPPFGERERRIAHIITSEVEWLHRSGIPEIDLAPVDDLSPRQRHVMLILLSGRSRKDLAAELSISTHTANEYVSEVYARLGVHSRAELMARFIHGELSRSRSNDV
;
A
#
# COMPACT_ATOMS: atom_id res chain seq x y z
N MET A 1 -10.37 -3.61 -2.75
CA MET A 1 -10.01 -3.49 -4.17
C MET A 1 -11.29 -3.66 -4.96
N ILE A 2 -11.70 -2.65 -5.72
CA ILE A 2 -12.83 -2.78 -6.65
C ILE A 2 -12.22 -3.33 -7.94
N ASP A 3 -12.58 -4.54 -8.34
CA ASP A 3 -12.08 -5.19 -9.54
C ASP A 3 -13.24 -5.73 -10.38
N GLY A 4 -13.09 -5.76 -11.70
CA GLY A 4 -14.18 -6.07 -12.62
C GLY A 4 -13.75 -6.13 -14.08
N GLY A 5 -14.63 -6.65 -14.94
CA GLY A 5 -14.33 -6.85 -16.36
C GLY A 5 -13.52 -8.11 -16.68
N TRP A 6 -13.32 -8.99 -15.70
CA TRP A 6 -12.67 -10.29 -15.88
C TRP A 6 -13.58 -11.27 -16.63
N LYS A 7 -13.01 -12.03 -17.56
CA LYS A 7 -13.69 -13.11 -18.29
C LYS A 7 -13.93 -14.36 -17.45
N SER A 8 -13.15 -14.56 -16.38
CA SER A 8 -13.29 -15.69 -15.45
C SER A 8 -12.63 -15.43 -14.09
N ASP A 9 -13.02 -16.19 -13.08
CA ASP A 9 -12.37 -16.17 -11.76
C ASP A 9 -10.89 -16.56 -11.83
N ARG A 10 -10.53 -17.45 -12.76
CA ARG A 10 -9.13 -17.82 -13.01
C ARG A 10 -8.34 -16.62 -13.52
N GLN A 11 -8.87 -15.90 -14.50
CA GLN A 11 -8.23 -14.71 -15.05
C GLN A 11 -8.03 -13.65 -13.95
N ARG A 12 -9.07 -13.39 -13.16
CA ARG A 12 -9.01 -12.51 -11.99
C ARG A 12 -7.90 -12.95 -11.02
N GLY A 13 -7.89 -14.23 -10.63
CA GLY A 13 -6.93 -14.74 -9.65
C GLY A 13 -5.47 -14.54 -10.09
N ILE A 14 -5.17 -14.81 -11.36
CA ILE A 14 -3.82 -14.62 -11.92
C ILE A 14 -3.45 -13.13 -11.96
N ALA A 15 -4.36 -12.28 -12.46
CA ALA A 15 -4.12 -10.83 -12.56
C ALA A 15 -3.93 -10.18 -11.18
N THR A 16 -4.73 -10.57 -10.19
CA THR A 16 -4.61 -10.09 -8.81
C THR A 16 -3.31 -10.59 -8.16
N GLY A 17 -2.89 -11.83 -8.45
CA GLY A 17 -1.61 -12.38 -7.99
C GLY A 17 -0.41 -11.54 -8.45
N ALA A 18 -0.45 -11.02 -9.68
CA ALA A 18 0.61 -10.17 -10.23
C ALA A 18 0.87 -8.91 -9.39
N THR A 19 -0.20 -8.31 -8.85
CA THR A 19 -0.17 -7.05 -8.08
C THR A 19 0.68 -7.18 -6.82
N TRP A 20 0.68 -8.36 -6.21
CA TRP A 20 1.43 -8.65 -4.98
C TRP A 20 2.80 -9.30 -5.25
N SER A 21 3.14 -9.53 -6.52
CA SER A 21 4.43 -10.11 -6.88
C SER A 21 5.53 -9.05 -6.88
N LYS A 22 6.74 -9.43 -6.46
CA LYS A 22 7.90 -8.53 -6.47
C LYS A 22 8.30 -8.12 -7.90
N GLU A 23 7.90 -8.90 -8.89
CA GLU A 23 8.13 -8.66 -10.32
C GLU A 23 7.40 -7.40 -10.81
N ASN A 24 6.39 -6.92 -10.07
CA ASN A 24 5.66 -5.69 -10.37
C ASN A 24 6.35 -4.41 -9.83
N GLN A 25 7.46 -4.55 -9.08
CA GLN A 25 8.13 -3.44 -8.41
C GLN A 25 8.56 -2.31 -9.36
N PRO A 26 9.13 -2.55 -10.55
CA PRO A 26 9.54 -1.46 -11.44
C PRO A 26 8.37 -0.59 -11.91
N LEU A 27 7.15 -1.15 -12.00
CA LEU A 27 5.96 -0.36 -12.29
C LEU A 27 5.52 0.45 -11.05
N HIS A 28 5.65 -0.10 -9.85
CA HIS A 28 5.35 0.64 -8.62
C HIS A 28 6.32 1.80 -8.36
N ASP A 29 7.59 1.65 -8.74
CA ASP A 29 8.61 2.69 -8.55
C ASP A 29 8.29 3.98 -9.31
N LEU A 30 7.52 3.90 -10.40
CA LEU A 30 7.06 5.06 -11.17
C LEU A 30 5.88 5.81 -10.51
N MET A 31 5.25 5.25 -9.47
CA MET A 31 4.11 5.85 -8.76
C MET A 31 4.52 6.88 -7.69
N GLN A 32 5.58 7.66 -7.92
CA GLN A 32 6.05 8.68 -6.97
C GLN A 32 5.23 9.98 -6.94
N PRO A 33 4.78 10.54 -8.08
CA PRO A 33 4.08 11.82 -8.08
C PRO A 33 2.76 11.79 -7.28
N LYS A 34 2.32 12.97 -6.79
CA LYS A 34 1.02 13.09 -6.09
C LYS A 34 -0.12 12.53 -6.93
N PHE A 35 -0.19 12.92 -8.20
CA PHE A 35 -1.11 12.38 -9.20
C PHE A 35 -0.31 11.74 -10.32
N PHE A 36 -0.65 10.52 -10.70
CA PHE A 36 0.05 9.83 -11.78
C PHE A 36 -0.91 9.12 -12.74
N ALA A 37 -0.47 9.02 -13.98
CA ALA A 37 -1.01 8.12 -14.99
C ALA A 37 0.18 7.62 -15.79
N MET A 38 0.51 6.34 -15.64
CA MET A 38 1.71 5.73 -16.20
C MET A 38 1.33 4.57 -17.11
N LEU A 39 2.07 4.46 -18.20
CA LEU A 39 1.98 3.37 -19.14
C LEU A 39 3.05 2.33 -18.80
N ARG A 40 2.79 1.08 -19.15
CA ARG A 40 3.84 0.05 -19.16
C ARG A 40 5.07 0.48 -19.96
N SER A 41 4.87 1.21 -21.06
CA SER A 41 5.94 1.73 -21.93
C SER A 41 6.85 2.75 -21.24
N ASP A 42 6.42 3.33 -20.11
CA ASP A 42 7.27 4.22 -19.30
C ASP A 42 8.34 3.42 -18.53
N ALA A 43 8.13 2.12 -18.29
CA ALA A 43 9.06 1.22 -17.61
C ALA A 43 9.78 0.25 -18.54
N TYR A 44 9.11 -0.21 -19.59
CA TYR A 44 9.61 -1.26 -20.48
C TYR A 44 9.32 -0.94 -21.94
N ASP A 45 10.31 -1.05 -22.81
CA ASP A 45 10.02 -1.27 -24.23
C ASP A 45 9.34 -2.64 -24.44
N ASP A 46 8.84 -2.87 -25.65
CA ASP A 46 8.06 -4.07 -25.96
C ASP A 46 8.89 -5.35 -25.80
N ALA A 47 10.14 -5.34 -26.26
CA ALA A 47 11.01 -6.51 -26.19
C ALA A 47 11.32 -6.89 -24.73
N ALA A 48 11.67 -5.90 -23.90
CA ALA A 48 11.92 -6.08 -22.49
C ALA A 48 10.68 -6.57 -21.74
N TRP A 49 9.50 -6.03 -22.08
CA TRP A 49 8.25 -6.43 -21.46
C TRP A 49 7.92 -7.90 -21.66
N TYR A 50 7.92 -8.36 -22.91
CA TYR A 50 7.61 -9.75 -23.23
C TYR A 50 8.66 -10.73 -22.70
N ALA A 51 9.87 -10.25 -22.41
CA ALA A 51 10.90 -11.05 -21.76
C ALA A 51 10.69 -11.21 -20.23
N THR A 52 9.91 -10.33 -19.59
CA THR A 52 9.74 -10.33 -18.12
C THR A 52 8.99 -11.55 -17.60
N GLU A 53 9.34 -11.98 -16.39
CA GLU A 53 8.56 -12.98 -15.65
C GLU A 53 7.17 -12.45 -15.28
N LEU A 54 7.03 -11.13 -15.06
CA LEU A 54 5.74 -10.49 -14.84
C LEU A 54 4.78 -10.79 -16.01
N TYR A 55 5.25 -10.65 -17.25
CA TYR A 55 4.44 -10.96 -18.43
C TYR A 55 4.14 -12.45 -18.54
N LYS A 56 5.17 -13.30 -18.53
CA LYS A 56 5.04 -14.75 -18.79
C LYS A 56 4.24 -15.48 -17.71
N GLN A 57 4.39 -15.10 -16.45
CA GLN A 57 3.72 -15.78 -15.34
C GLN A 57 2.30 -15.26 -15.10
N PHE A 58 2.06 -13.97 -15.35
CA PHE A 58 0.80 -13.35 -14.93
C PHE A 58 -0.02 -12.72 -16.05
N ARG A 59 0.59 -12.15 -17.08
CA ARG A 59 -0.14 -11.44 -18.14
C ARG A 59 -0.61 -12.39 -19.21
N GLU A 60 0.32 -13.12 -19.84
CA GLU A 60 0.01 -14.08 -20.90
C GLU A 60 -0.98 -15.17 -20.44
N PRO A 61 -0.83 -15.82 -19.26
CA PRO A 61 -1.78 -16.82 -18.80
C PRO A 61 -3.17 -16.24 -18.44
N ALA A 62 -3.23 -14.94 -18.18
CA ALA A 62 -4.48 -14.21 -17.96
C ALA A 62 -5.03 -13.61 -19.27
N GLU A 63 -4.45 -13.90 -20.45
CA GLU A 63 -4.82 -13.28 -21.73
C GLU A 63 -4.76 -11.74 -21.72
N LEU A 64 -3.91 -11.17 -20.86
CA LEU A 64 -3.66 -9.73 -20.74
C LEU A 64 -2.35 -9.37 -21.43
N ASP A 65 -2.27 -8.15 -21.92
CA ASP A 65 -1.08 -7.62 -22.57
C ASP A 65 -0.63 -6.34 -21.88
N ASP A 66 -1.25 -5.21 -22.26
CA ASP A 66 -0.84 -3.90 -21.79
C ASP A 66 -1.55 -3.48 -20.51
N ILE A 67 -0.89 -2.60 -19.74
CA ILE A 67 -1.39 -2.09 -18.47
C ILE A 67 -1.10 -0.59 -18.34
N MET A 68 -2.09 0.14 -17.84
CA MET A 68 -1.95 1.52 -17.41
C MET A 68 -2.36 1.61 -15.94
N PHE A 69 -1.55 2.29 -15.14
CA PHE A 69 -1.92 2.64 -13.77
C PHE A 69 -2.20 4.12 -13.66
N THR A 70 -3.26 4.49 -12.95
CA THR A 70 -3.51 5.87 -12.57
C THR A 70 -3.92 5.95 -11.11
N GLY A 71 -3.51 6.99 -10.41
CA GLY A 71 -3.78 7.07 -8.98
C GLY A 71 -3.30 8.34 -8.32
N VAL A 72 -3.55 8.36 -7.02
CA VAL A 72 -3.16 9.43 -6.11
C VAL A 72 -2.29 8.86 -5.01
N ARG A 73 -1.16 9.50 -4.75
CA ARG A 73 -0.37 9.29 -3.54
C ARG A 73 -1.00 10.06 -2.38
N ILE A 74 -1.45 9.33 -1.38
CA ILE A 74 -2.18 9.87 -0.22
C ILE A 74 -1.19 10.23 0.90
N SER A 75 -0.15 9.42 1.10
CA SER A 75 0.94 9.67 2.03
C SER A 75 2.27 9.13 1.49
N GLN A 76 3.34 9.18 2.28
CA GLN A 76 4.65 8.62 1.89
C GLN A 76 4.56 7.13 1.53
N ASP A 77 3.72 6.37 2.24
CA ASP A 77 3.64 4.92 2.08
C ASP A 77 2.30 4.44 1.50
N VAL A 78 1.33 5.34 1.29
CA VAL A 78 -0.01 4.98 0.80
C VAL A 78 -0.28 5.56 -0.57
N VAL A 79 -0.56 4.67 -1.53
CA VAL A 79 -1.03 4.99 -2.88
C VAL A 79 -2.39 4.35 -3.11
N SER A 80 -3.33 5.15 -3.65
CA SER A 80 -4.60 4.67 -4.18
C SER A 80 -4.52 4.65 -5.70
N ALA A 81 -4.50 3.46 -6.30
CA ALA A 81 -4.33 3.29 -7.74
C ALA A 81 -5.44 2.44 -8.36
N ILE A 82 -5.73 2.73 -9.62
CA ILE A 82 -6.59 1.96 -10.52
C ILE A 82 -5.70 1.38 -11.61
N GLY A 83 -5.72 0.05 -11.75
CA GLY A 83 -5.09 -0.66 -12.86
C GLY A 83 -6.10 -0.87 -13.99
N LEU A 84 -5.75 -0.42 -15.18
CA LEU A 84 -6.51 -0.63 -16.41
C LEU A 84 -5.74 -1.59 -17.29
N HIS A 85 -6.40 -2.66 -17.74
CA HIS A 85 -5.76 -3.74 -18.48
C HIS A 85 -6.30 -3.82 -19.91
N ARG A 86 -5.42 -4.18 -20.85
CA ARG A 86 -5.79 -4.62 -22.19
C ARG A 86 -5.64 -6.13 -22.31
N ASN A 87 -6.55 -6.74 -23.07
CA ASN A 87 -6.40 -8.13 -23.49
C ASN A 87 -5.37 -8.24 -24.63
N LEU A 88 -4.81 -9.42 -24.81
CA LEU A 88 -3.96 -9.77 -25.96
C LEU A 88 -4.61 -9.38 -27.30
N GLY A 89 -3.79 -8.85 -28.21
CA GLY A 89 -4.21 -8.42 -29.55
C GLY A 89 -4.98 -7.09 -29.59
N ARG A 90 -5.20 -6.42 -28.45
CA ARG A 90 -5.67 -5.04 -28.43
C ARG A 90 -4.49 -4.07 -28.54
N PRO A 91 -4.66 -2.90 -29.17
CA PRO A 91 -3.62 -1.89 -29.19
C PRO A 91 -3.27 -1.44 -27.76
N PRO A 92 -1.99 -1.12 -27.49
CA PRO A 92 -1.57 -0.61 -26.18
C PRO A 92 -2.23 0.74 -25.89
N PHE A 93 -2.25 1.12 -24.62
CA PHE A 93 -2.69 2.45 -24.21
C PHE A 93 -1.74 3.52 -24.76
N GLY A 94 -2.31 4.59 -25.30
CA GLY A 94 -1.56 5.71 -25.82
C GLY A 94 -1.66 6.96 -24.95
N GLU A 95 -1.03 8.02 -25.43
CA GLU A 95 -1.03 9.35 -24.81
C GLU A 95 -2.42 9.92 -24.58
N ARG A 96 -3.37 9.58 -25.46
CA ARG A 96 -4.75 10.06 -25.33
C ARG A 96 -5.43 9.42 -24.13
N GLU A 97 -5.37 8.09 -24.00
CA GLU A 97 -5.91 7.38 -22.84
C GLU A 97 -5.24 7.81 -21.54
N ARG A 98 -3.91 7.98 -21.55
CA ARG A 98 -3.14 8.46 -20.39
C ARG A 98 -3.65 9.81 -19.90
N ARG A 99 -3.82 10.78 -20.81
CA ARG A 99 -4.34 12.11 -20.46
C ARG A 99 -5.75 12.06 -19.90
N ILE A 100 -6.64 11.26 -20.49
CA ILE A 100 -8.01 11.11 -20.00
C ILE A 100 -8.01 10.53 -18.59
N ALA A 101 -7.25 9.46 -18.35
CA ALA A 101 -7.13 8.84 -17.05
C ALA A 101 -6.57 9.82 -16.00
N HIS A 102 -5.51 10.56 -16.35
CA HIS A 102 -4.91 11.56 -15.47
C HIS A 102 -5.91 12.64 -15.05
N ILE A 103 -6.67 13.20 -16.00
CA ILE A 103 -7.68 14.23 -15.71
C ILE A 103 -8.76 13.66 -14.78
N ILE A 104 -9.26 12.46 -15.05
CA ILE A 104 -10.28 11.84 -14.18
C ILE A 104 -9.72 11.66 -12.76
N THR A 105 -8.50 11.15 -12.64
CA THR A 105 -7.87 10.93 -11.34
C THR A 105 -7.57 12.23 -10.59
N SER A 106 -7.19 13.32 -11.29
CA SER A 106 -6.94 14.61 -10.65
C SER A 106 -8.22 15.32 -10.20
N GLU A 107 -9.30 15.21 -10.98
CA GLU A 107 -10.57 15.86 -10.67
C GLU A 107 -11.44 15.07 -9.68
N VAL A 108 -11.22 13.75 -9.57
CA VAL A 108 -12.01 12.84 -8.73
C VAL A 108 -11.15 12.26 -7.60
N GLU A 109 -10.29 13.07 -6.98
CA GLU A 109 -9.43 12.67 -5.85
C GLU A 109 -10.26 12.05 -4.70
N TRP A 110 -11.48 12.55 -4.48
CA TRP A 110 -12.35 12.04 -3.42
C TRP A 110 -12.65 10.54 -3.55
N LEU A 111 -12.74 9.99 -4.78
CA LEU A 111 -12.97 8.56 -5.00
C LEU A 111 -11.77 7.72 -4.52
N HIS A 112 -10.56 8.27 -4.68
CA HIS A 112 -9.34 7.65 -4.19
C HIS A 112 -9.23 7.68 -2.67
N ARG A 113 -9.91 8.61 -2.00
CA ARG A 113 -9.98 8.73 -0.54
C ARG A 113 -11.16 8.00 0.08
N SER A 114 -12.30 7.90 -0.61
CA SER A 114 -13.55 7.37 -0.03
C SER A 114 -13.51 5.87 0.30
N GLY A 115 -12.67 5.11 -0.40
CA GLY A 115 -12.50 3.66 -0.19
C GLY A 115 -11.34 3.30 0.76
N ILE A 116 -10.56 4.29 1.17
CA ILE A 116 -9.51 4.12 2.18
C ILE A 116 -10.16 4.57 3.48
N PRO A 117 -10.41 3.67 4.46
CA PRO A 117 -10.73 4.15 5.81
C PRO A 117 -9.66 5.18 6.16
N GLU A 118 -9.98 6.25 6.89
CA GLU A 118 -8.96 7.19 7.38
C GLU A 118 -7.94 6.43 8.25
N ILE A 119 -7.00 5.74 7.59
CA ILE A 119 -5.76 5.25 8.13
C ILE A 119 -4.88 6.49 8.07
N ASP A 120 -5.20 7.45 8.91
CA ASP A 120 -4.27 8.48 9.33
C ASP A 120 -3.07 7.78 9.96
N LEU A 121 -2.07 7.40 9.15
CA LEU A 121 -0.84 6.80 9.66
C LEU A 121 0.01 7.82 10.43
N ALA A 122 -0.38 9.10 10.50
CA ALA A 122 0.38 10.13 11.18
C ALA A 122 0.78 9.77 12.63
N PRO A 123 -0.07 9.11 13.46
CA PRO A 123 0.34 8.70 14.80
C PRO A 123 1.46 7.64 14.79
N VAL A 124 1.52 6.79 13.76
CA VAL A 124 2.57 5.77 13.58
C VAL A 124 3.82 6.37 12.92
N ASP A 125 3.65 7.31 12.00
CA ASP A 125 4.73 8.04 11.34
C ASP A 125 5.48 8.95 12.31
N ASP A 126 4.76 9.52 13.28
CA ASP A 126 5.28 10.34 14.37
C ASP A 126 6.09 9.57 15.42
N LEU A 127 6.05 8.23 15.41
CA LEU A 127 6.91 7.44 16.29
C LEU A 127 8.36 7.56 15.84
N SER A 128 9.24 7.88 16.78
CA SER A 128 10.68 7.76 16.55
C SER A 128 11.04 6.32 16.14
N PRO A 129 12.18 6.09 15.44
CA PRO A 129 12.61 4.75 15.06
C PRO A 129 12.65 3.77 16.25
N ARG A 130 13.02 4.25 17.44
CA ARG A 130 13.05 3.46 18.68
C ARG A 130 11.65 3.09 19.15
N GLN A 131 10.71 4.03 19.15
CA GLN A 131 9.31 3.80 19.53
C GLN A 131 8.60 2.87 18.54
N ARG A 132 8.88 2.99 17.24
CA ARG A 132 8.36 2.06 16.21
C ARG A 132 8.87 0.64 16.44
N HIS A 133 10.15 0.49 16.78
CA HIS A 133 10.71 -0.82 17.12
C HIS A 133 10.05 -1.44 18.37
N VAL A 134 9.83 -0.64 19.41
CA VAL A 134 9.08 -1.06 20.62
C VAL A 134 7.68 -1.52 20.26
N MET A 135 6.94 -0.74 19.45
CA MET A 135 5.60 -1.10 18.98
C MET A 135 5.59 -2.46 18.27
N LEU A 136 6.52 -2.69 17.33
CA LEU A 136 6.63 -3.95 16.59
C LEU A 136 6.89 -5.14 17.52
N ILE A 137 7.76 -4.97 18.53
CA ILE A 137 8.00 -6.01 19.54
C ILE A 137 6.73 -6.30 20.34
N LEU A 138 5.97 -5.28 20.76
CA LEU A 138 4.70 -5.49 21.49
C LEU A 138 3.65 -6.23 20.65
N LEU A 139 3.54 -5.90 19.37
CA LEU A 139 2.65 -6.57 18.41
C LEU A 139 3.06 -8.03 18.16
N SER A 140 4.35 -8.35 18.28
CA SER A 140 4.90 -9.70 18.02
C SER A 140 4.64 -10.75 19.11
N GLY A 141 3.90 -10.43 20.18
CA GLY A 141 3.68 -11.39 21.27
C GLY A 141 4.68 -11.27 22.44
N ARG A 142 5.79 -10.56 22.28
CA ARG A 142 6.86 -10.42 23.30
C ARG A 142 6.48 -9.60 24.53
N SER A 143 7.05 -9.96 25.68
CA SER A 143 6.84 -9.28 26.96
C SER A 143 7.75 -8.05 27.11
N ARG A 144 7.47 -7.20 28.09
CA ARG A 144 8.33 -6.05 28.42
C ARG A 144 9.73 -6.46 28.90
N LYS A 145 9.87 -7.68 29.46
CA LYS A 145 11.17 -8.24 29.82
C LYS A 145 11.97 -8.62 28.58
N ASP A 146 11.30 -9.21 27.59
CA ASP A 146 11.92 -9.55 26.31
C ASP A 146 12.34 -8.28 25.56
N LEU A 147 11.49 -7.26 25.55
CA LEU A 147 11.81 -5.93 25.03
C LEU A 147 13.06 -5.34 25.69
N ALA A 148 13.15 -5.40 27.02
CA ALA A 148 14.28 -4.88 27.77
C ALA A 148 15.58 -5.63 27.41
N ALA A 149 15.51 -6.96 27.32
CA ALA A 149 16.64 -7.79 26.92
C ALA A 149 17.09 -7.52 25.47
N GLU A 150 16.13 -7.46 24.54
CA GLU A 150 16.38 -7.22 23.10
C GLU A 150 16.99 -5.83 22.86
N LEU A 151 16.53 -4.82 23.59
CA LEU A 151 17.05 -3.46 23.47
C LEU A 151 18.27 -3.16 24.35
N SER A 152 18.72 -4.12 25.17
CA SER A 152 19.79 -3.95 26.17
C SER A 152 19.56 -2.75 27.10
N ILE A 153 18.33 -2.63 27.64
CA ILE A 153 17.91 -1.57 28.56
C ILE A 153 17.32 -2.15 29.85
N SER A 154 17.13 -1.30 30.86
CA SER A 154 16.42 -1.72 32.07
C SER A 154 14.94 -1.98 31.79
N THR A 155 14.30 -2.84 32.59
CA THR A 155 12.85 -3.05 32.55
C THR A 155 12.07 -1.78 32.87
N HIS A 156 12.65 -0.88 33.67
CA HIS A 156 12.09 0.44 33.97
C HIS A 156 12.03 1.30 32.70
N THR A 157 13.16 1.43 31.99
CA THR A 157 13.23 2.16 30.71
C THR A 157 12.34 1.52 29.64
N ALA A 158 12.23 0.20 29.62
CA ALA A 158 11.31 -0.50 28.72
C ALA A 158 9.83 -0.13 29.02
N ASN A 159 9.46 0.02 30.30
CA ASN A 159 8.12 0.48 30.69
C ASN A 159 7.86 1.93 30.24
N GLU A 160 8.86 2.82 30.34
CA GLU A 160 8.76 4.21 29.86
C GLU A 160 8.49 4.23 28.34
N TYR A 161 9.30 3.53 27.54
CA TYR A 161 9.09 3.44 26.10
C TYR A 161 7.70 2.90 25.72
N VAL A 162 7.22 1.87 26.42
CA VAL A 162 5.87 1.34 26.19
C VAL A 162 4.81 2.39 26.51
N SER A 163 4.99 3.14 27.59
CA SER A 163 4.05 4.19 28.01
C SER A 163 4.01 5.34 27.01
N GLU A 164 5.17 5.76 26.49
CA GLU A 164 5.25 6.78 25.44
C GLU A 164 4.59 6.32 24.13
N VAL A 165 4.82 5.08 23.71
CA VAL A 165 4.17 4.50 22.52
C VAL A 165 2.66 4.48 22.70
N TYR A 166 2.18 4.04 23.87
CA TYR A 166 0.74 4.01 24.19
C TYR A 166 0.13 5.41 24.17
N ALA A 167 0.79 6.38 24.79
CA ALA A 167 0.34 7.77 24.81
C ALA A 167 0.30 8.36 23.39
N ARG A 168 1.32 8.09 22.56
CA ARG A 168 1.41 8.62 21.19
C ARG A 168 0.35 8.01 20.26
N LEU A 169 0.01 6.73 20.47
CA LEU A 169 -1.00 6.01 19.69
C LEU A 169 -2.41 6.10 20.28
N GLY A 170 -2.59 6.81 21.40
CA GLY A 170 -3.87 6.94 22.09
C GLY A 170 -4.50 5.60 22.49
N VAL A 171 -3.68 4.64 22.92
CA VAL A 171 -4.11 3.32 23.42
C VAL A 171 -3.74 3.17 24.89
N HIS A 172 -4.52 2.41 25.64
CA HIS A 172 -4.34 2.23 27.09
C HIS A 172 -3.82 0.84 27.44
N SER A 173 -3.85 -0.10 26.50
CA SER A 173 -3.42 -1.47 26.75
C SER A 173 -2.79 -2.12 25.52
N ARG A 174 -2.11 -3.24 25.77
CA ARG A 174 -1.55 -4.07 24.71
C ARG A 174 -2.64 -4.73 23.86
N ALA A 175 -3.71 -5.18 24.49
CA ALA A 175 -4.84 -5.79 23.79
C ALA A 175 -5.51 -4.77 22.87
N GLU A 176 -5.66 -3.53 23.32
CA GLU A 176 -6.17 -2.43 22.52
C GLU A 176 -5.22 -2.06 21.36
N LEU A 177 -3.91 -1.97 21.61
CA LEU A 177 -2.91 -1.79 20.55
C LEU A 177 -3.04 -2.87 19.47
N MET A 178 -3.16 -4.14 19.87
CA MET A 178 -3.31 -5.26 18.94
C MET A 178 -4.63 -5.22 18.19
N ALA A 179 -5.75 -4.96 18.89
CA ALA A 179 -7.06 -4.85 18.27
C ALA A 179 -7.09 -3.73 17.23
N ARG A 180 -6.62 -2.54 17.59
CA ARG A 180 -6.54 -1.41 16.65
C ARG A 180 -5.57 -1.69 15.50
N PHE A 181 -4.46 -2.39 15.71
CA PHE A 181 -3.57 -2.79 14.62
C PHE A 181 -4.26 -3.74 13.64
N ILE A 182 -4.93 -4.79 14.15
CA ILE A 182 -5.64 -5.79 13.33
C ILE A 182 -6.78 -5.14 12.53
N HIS A 183 -7.48 -4.18 13.13
CA HIS A 183 -8.59 -3.47 12.49
C HIS A 183 -8.15 -2.25 11.64
N GLY A 184 -6.86 -1.93 11.59
CA GLY A 184 -6.35 -0.77 10.84
C GLY A 184 -6.73 0.59 11.46
N GLU A 185 -6.97 0.63 12.77
CA GLU A 185 -7.50 1.78 13.52
C GLU A 185 -6.45 2.50 14.39
N LEU A 186 -5.16 2.17 14.27
CA LEU A 186 -4.08 2.89 14.98
C LEU A 186 -3.96 4.38 14.61
N SER A 187 -4.76 4.80 13.64
CA SER A 187 -4.88 6.13 13.09
C SER A 187 -5.88 7.05 13.79
N ARG A 188 -6.85 6.52 14.56
CA ARG A 188 -8.07 7.27 14.88
C ARG A 188 -8.03 8.22 16.08
N SER A 189 -6.92 8.38 16.80
CA SER A 189 -6.94 9.16 18.04
C SER A 189 -6.47 10.61 17.84
N ARG A 190 -7.33 11.47 17.28
CA ARG A 190 -7.25 12.92 17.56
C ARG A 190 -8.47 13.80 17.30
N SER A 191 -9.63 13.24 16.95
CA SER A 191 -10.88 14.00 16.78
C SER A 191 -11.94 13.59 17.80
N ASN A 192 -11.78 14.07 19.03
CA ASN A 192 -12.88 14.34 19.96
C ASN A 192 -12.30 15.10 21.15
N ASP A 193 -12.08 16.40 20.97
CA ASP A 193 -12.07 17.44 22.00
C ASP A 193 -11.81 18.78 21.30
N VAL A 194 -12.89 19.44 20.84
CA VAL A 194 -13.25 20.89 20.96
C VAL A 194 -14.66 21.06 20.41
#